data_AF-A0A151F9M6-F1
#
_entry.id   AF-A0A151F9M6-F1
#
_cell.length_a   1.000
_cell.length_b   1.000
_cell.length_c   1.000
_cell.angle_alpha   90.00
_cell.angle_beta   90.00
_cell.angle_gamma   90.00
#
_symmetry.space_group_name_H-M   'P 1'
#
loop_
_entity.id
_entity.type
_entity.pdbx_description
1 polymer ?
#
loop_
_entity_poly.entity_id
_entity_poly.type
_entity_poly.pdbx_seq_one_letter_code
_entity_poly.pdbx_strand_id
1 'polypeptide(L)'
;MKERIMVSIAVLVVLASGVSGASILVEFPITTELHEQWCPAIYGNIIVWEDWRNGGWPNLDIYGYDLITSTEFQITTIPATEYWPAIHGNTVVWQDNRNGNYDIYGYNLVTQEEFPITTNGSEQRSPAIYGNTVVWQDDRNGNYDIYGYNMLTNQEVRITTDPNNQYTPAIYGNIVVWNDYRNGNGDVYGYHLITKKEFPITKDPSEQWYPEIYKNTVIWQDWRNDVCCLDNADVYGYDLATSTEFQITSYPGREDVPAIYGNIVAWHSGSSSYFYDHVTSTRVQITITSSVFHSPAVYCNIVVWMDYRNGNSDIYAALLDTNFCTRPTSSVYHSVKSMEPLAKTNMLKAKELQSEALDVLSQAQEKGIDTSCCEGLLEEAEELLLTAQEYFKGGNYIAANNYAIESIRAYEEFLECLRGLDC
;
A
#
# COMPACT_ATOMS: atom_id res chain seq x y z
N MET A 1 33.18 -8.87 -20.70
CA MET A 1 32.32 -10.02 -21.03
C MET A 1 31.63 -10.43 -19.73
N LYS A 2 30.52 -9.76 -19.39
CA LYS A 2 29.69 -10.12 -18.24
C LYS A 2 28.44 -10.78 -18.80
N GLU A 3 28.26 -12.06 -18.51
CA GLU A 3 27.10 -12.84 -18.93
C GLU A 3 25.85 -12.26 -18.26
N ARG A 4 24.89 -11.81 -19.08
CA ARG A 4 23.53 -11.52 -18.63
C ARG A 4 22.84 -12.86 -18.38
N ILE A 5 22.63 -13.22 -17.11
CA ILE A 5 21.77 -14.34 -16.75
C ILE A 5 20.32 -13.88 -16.98
N MET A 6 19.79 -14.22 -18.16
CA MET A 6 18.35 -14.24 -18.41
C MET A 6 17.75 -15.36 -17.55
N VAL A 7 17.03 -15.00 -16.48
CA VAL A 7 16.17 -15.95 -15.78
C VAL A 7 14.94 -16.18 -16.67
N SER A 8 15.02 -17.17 -17.54
CA SER A 8 13.86 -17.69 -18.27
C SER A 8 12.96 -18.41 -17.27
N ILE A 9 11.77 -17.87 -17.02
CA ILE A 9 10.72 -18.51 -16.22
C ILE A 9 10.30 -19.80 -16.93
N ALA A 10 10.77 -20.94 -16.46
CA ALA A 10 10.29 -22.25 -16.88
C ALA A 10 8.97 -22.53 -16.15
N VAL A 11 7.85 -22.36 -16.84
CA VAL A 11 6.52 -22.71 -16.33
C VAL A 11 6.40 -24.23 -16.30
N LEU A 12 6.54 -24.81 -15.11
CA LEU A 12 6.23 -26.22 -14.89
C LEU A 12 4.72 -26.33 -14.60
N VAL A 13 3.91 -26.56 -15.64
CA VAL A 13 2.47 -26.85 -15.47
C VAL A 13 2.33 -28.27 -14.92
N VAL A 14 2.18 -28.39 -13.60
CA VAL A 14 1.72 -29.64 -13.00
C VAL A 14 0.21 -29.70 -13.17
N LEU A 15 -0.27 -30.51 -14.12
CA LEU A 15 -1.68 -30.84 -14.26
C LEU A 15 -2.10 -31.74 -13.09
N ALA A 16 -2.44 -31.14 -11.94
CA ALA A 16 -3.15 -31.81 -10.88
C ALA A 16 -4.62 -31.90 -11.26
N SER A 17 -5.12 -33.13 -11.45
CA SER A 17 -6.53 -33.39 -11.69
C SER A 17 -7.38 -33.05 -10.46
N GLY A 18 -8.29 -32.10 -10.62
CA GLY A 18 -9.59 -32.09 -9.96
C GLY A 18 -9.62 -31.84 -8.45
N VAL A 19 -9.35 -30.60 -8.03
CA VAL A 19 -9.96 -30.03 -6.81
C VAL A 19 -10.60 -28.71 -7.22
N SER A 20 -11.94 -28.66 -7.23
CA SER A 20 -12.68 -27.42 -7.44
C SER A 20 -12.69 -26.61 -6.14
N GLY A 21 -11.58 -25.95 -5.85
CA GLY A 21 -11.41 -25.11 -4.68
C GLY A 21 -10.37 -24.05 -4.98
N ALA A 22 -10.44 -22.91 -4.29
CA ALA A 22 -9.42 -21.90 -4.40
C ALA A 22 -8.04 -22.50 -4.02
N SER A 23 -6.99 -22.11 -4.73
CA SER A 23 -5.62 -22.61 -4.50
C SER A 23 -4.57 -21.53 -4.76
N ILE A 24 -3.32 -21.79 -4.41
CA ILE A 24 -2.20 -20.89 -4.71
C ILE A 24 -1.60 -21.29 -6.06
N LEU A 25 -1.56 -20.36 -7.01
CA LEU A 25 -0.91 -20.56 -8.30
C LEU A 25 0.60 -20.39 -8.18
N VAL A 26 1.02 -19.29 -7.58
CA VAL A 26 2.44 -18.95 -7.40
C VAL A 26 2.60 -18.04 -6.20
N GLU A 27 3.69 -18.27 -5.46
CA GLU A 27 4.19 -17.41 -4.40
C GLU A 27 5.50 -16.78 -4.87
N PHE A 28 5.71 -15.50 -4.56
CA PHE A 28 6.92 -14.75 -4.94
C PHE A 28 7.24 -13.63 -3.92
N PRO A 29 8.52 -13.32 -3.71
CA PRO A 29 8.91 -12.17 -2.89
C PRO A 29 8.57 -10.87 -3.62
N ILE A 30 8.15 -9.86 -2.85
CA ILE A 30 8.02 -8.47 -3.31
C ILE A 30 9.31 -7.71 -3.04
N THR A 31 9.85 -7.86 -1.83
CA THR A 31 11.14 -7.30 -1.43
C THR A 31 11.81 -8.24 -0.43
N THR A 32 13.14 -8.33 -0.47
CA THR A 32 13.95 -9.13 0.45
C THR A 32 15.15 -8.35 0.96
N GLU A 33 14.95 -7.05 1.18
CA GLU A 33 15.98 -6.16 1.69
C GLU A 33 16.33 -6.50 3.13
N LEU A 34 17.59 -6.29 3.53
CA LEU A 34 18.13 -6.79 4.81
C LEU A 34 17.46 -6.24 6.09
N HIS A 35 16.61 -5.24 5.97
CA HIS A 35 15.93 -4.59 7.10
C HIS A 35 14.49 -5.09 7.24
N GLU A 36 13.75 -4.60 8.23
CA GLU A 36 12.37 -5.01 8.44
C GLU A 36 11.43 -4.28 7.44
N GLN A 37 10.46 -5.00 6.89
CA GLN A 37 9.35 -4.47 6.09
C GLN A 37 8.01 -4.90 6.67
N TRP A 38 7.14 -3.92 6.94
CA TRP A 38 5.91 -4.14 7.69
C TRP A 38 4.64 -3.61 7.02
N CYS A 39 3.50 -4.12 7.49
CA CYS A 39 2.16 -3.59 7.20
C CYS A 39 1.88 -3.34 5.70
N PRO A 40 1.96 -4.37 4.84
CA PRO A 40 1.70 -4.19 3.43
C PRO A 40 0.22 -3.89 3.16
N ALA A 41 -0.04 -3.01 2.21
CA ALA A 41 -1.36 -2.75 1.64
C ALA A 41 -1.32 -2.91 0.12
N ILE A 42 -2.45 -3.26 -0.51
CA ILE A 42 -2.51 -3.51 -1.95
C ILE A 42 -3.77 -2.93 -2.58
N TYR A 43 -3.61 -2.28 -3.73
CA TYR A 43 -4.71 -1.93 -4.62
C TYR A 43 -4.26 -2.02 -6.08
N GLY A 44 -5.05 -2.70 -6.91
CA GLY A 44 -4.71 -2.86 -8.32
C GLY A 44 -3.43 -3.66 -8.49
N ASN A 45 -2.41 -3.02 -9.06
CA ASN A 45 -1.07 -3.56 -9.27
C ASN A 45 -0.02 -3.01 -8.28
N ILE A 46 -0.40 -2.11 -7.38
CA ILE A 46 0.53 -1.45 -6.47
C ILE A 46 0.40 -2.07 -5.08
N ILE A 47 1.55 -2.47 -4.54
CA ILE A 47 1.73 -2.87 -3.14
C ILE A 47 2.52 -1.76 -2.46
N VAL A 48 2.15 -1.37 -1.26
CA VAL A 48 2.89 -0.39 -0.43
C VAL A 48 3.16 -0.98 0.95
N TRP A 49 4.25 -0.59 1.60
CA TRP A 49 4.64 -1.10 2.92
C TRP A 49 5.54 -0.11 3.66
N GLU A 50 5.72 -0.34 4.96
CA GLU A 50 6.68 0.36 5.82
C GLU A 50 8.06 -0.28 5.69
N ASP A 51 9.11 0.50 5.50
CA ASP A 51 10.45 -0.01 5.21
C ASP A 51 11.54 0.63 6.08
N TRP A 52 12.33 -0.21 6.75
CA TRP A 52 13.40 0.21 7.66
C TRP A 52 14.75 0.47 6.98
N ARG A 53 14.84 0.30 5.65
CA ARG A 53 16.14 0.26 4.95
C ARG A 53 16.97 1.54 5.00
N ASN A 54 16.36 2.72 5.11
CA ASN A 54 17.09 4.00 5.02
C ASN A 54 17.23 4.74 6.35
N GLY A 55 16.46 4.40 7.38
CA GLY A 55 16.23 5.33 8.47
C GLY A 55 17.06 5.09 9.73
N GLY A 56 17.32 3.84 10.11
CA GLY A 56 17.72 3.54 11.50
C GLY A 56 16.66 4.02 12.50
N TRP A 57 16.59 3.44 13.70
CA TRP A 57 15.49 3.81 14.62
C TRP A 57 15.55 5.30 15.00
N PRO A 58 14.44 6.08 14.85
CA PRO A 58 13.07 5.67 14.56
C PRO A 58 12.58 5.99 13.12
N ASN A 59 13.43 6.20 12.13
CA ASN A 59 13.03 6.63 10.79
C ASN A 59 12.59 5.43 9.93
N LEU A 60 11.35 5.48 9.44
CA LEU A 60 10.66 4.44 8.67
C LEU A 60 10.06 5.12 7.46
N ASP A 61 10.40 4.65 6.27
CA ASP A 61 9.86 5.18 5.02
C ASP A 61 8.71 4.31 4.52
N ILE A 62 7.84 4.88 3.68
CA ILE A 62 6.89 4.11 2.89
C ILE A 62 7.50 3.79 1.53
N TYR A 63 7.44 2.53 1.14
CA TYR A 63 7.86 2.02 -0.15
C TYR A 63 6.68 1.46 -0.94
N GLY A 64 6.88 1.32 -2.25
CA GLY A 64 5.91 0.75 -3.17
C GLY A 64 6.52 -0.20 -4.20
N TYR A 65 5.72 -1.12 -4.70
CA TYR A 65 6.08 -2.06 -5.76
C TYR A 65 4.96 -2.15 -6.79
N ASP A 66 5.33 -2.02 -8.06
CA ASP A 66 4.42 -2.22 -9.18
C ASP A 66 4.55 -3.64 -9.75
N LEU A 67 3.51 -4.45 -9.54
CA LEU A 67 3.41 -5.83 -10.00
C LEU A 67 3.33 -6.00 -11.52
N ILE A 68 3.01 -4.98 -12.29
CA ILE A 68 2.98 -5.04 -13.76
C ILE A 68 4.40 -4.92 -14.30
N THR A 69 5.19 -4.07 -13.66
CA THR A 69 6.46 -3.61 -14.18
C THR A 69 7.65 -4.21 -13.43
N SER A 70 7.36 -4.86 -12.30
CA SER A 70 8.32 -5.48 -11.40
C SER A 70 9.34 -4.49 -10.83
N THR A 71 8.90 -3.25 -10.57
CA THR A 71 9.76 -2.20 -10.02
C THR A 71 9.32 -1.78 -8.63
N GLU A 72 10.29 -1.68 -7.74
CA GLU A 72 10.18 -1.03 -6.46
C GLU A 72 10.47 0.47 -6.57
N PHE A 73 9.83 1.29 -5.74
CA PHE A 73 10.03 2.73 -5.66
C PHE A 73 9.78 3.24 -4.23
N GLN A 74 10.48 4.29 -3.84
CA GLN A 74 10.29 4.95 -2.55
C GLN A 74 9.17 5.98 -2.65
N ILE A 75 8.30 6.08 -1.63
CA ILE A 75 7.20 7.05 -1.57
C ILE A 75 7.56 8.24 -0.67
N THR A 76 8.11 7.98 0.51
CA THR A 76 8.53 9.02 1.46
C THR A 76 10.04 9.07 1.55
N THR A 77 10.61 10.27 1.61
CA THR A 77 12.07 10.50 1.59
C THR A 77 12.53 11.43 2.71
N ILE A 78 11.62 11.83 3.59
CA ILE A 78 11.91 12.78 4.65
C ILE A 78 12.41 12.04 5.89
N PRO A 79 13.23 12.67 6.75
CA PRO A 79 13.75 12.00 7.95
C PRO A 79 12.72 12.01 9.08
N ALA A 80 11.57 11.36 8.87
CA ALA A 80 10.53 11.18 9.86
C ALA A 80 10.10 9.70 9.92
N THR A 81 9.06 9.41 10.69
CA THR A 81 8.55 8.05 10.84
C THR A 81 7.17 8.00 10.23
N GLU A 82 7.04 7.20 9.18
CA GLU A 82 5.79 6.96 8.49
C GLU A 82 5.28 5.54 8.73
N TYR A 83 4.00 5.41 9.08
CA TYR A 83 3.38 4.14 9.44
C TYR A 83 2.00 3.95 8.80
N TRP A 84 1.53 2.72 8.82
CA TRP A 84 0.18 2.29 8.44
C TRP A 84 -0.24 2.83 7.07
N PRO A 85 0.51 2.49 6.00
CA PRO A 85 0.14 2.92 4.67
C PRO A 85 -1.17 2.24 4.23
N ALA A 86 -2.06 3.01 3.62
CA ALA A 86 -3.26 2.51 2.95
C ALA A 86 -3.31 3.04 1.52
N ILE A 87 -3.89 2.28 0.60
CA ILE A 87 -3.91 2.64 -0.83
C ILE A 87 -5.29 2.38 -1.45
N HIS A 88 -5.76 3.35 -2.24
CA HIS A 88 -6.90 3.15 -3.13
C HIS A 88 -6.73 3.98 -4.41
N GLY A 89 -6.84 3.34 -5.57
CA GLY A 89 -6.59 4.00 -6.84
C GLY A 89 -5.13 4.43 -6.95
N ASN A 90 -4.91 5.73 -7.14
CA ASN A 90 -3.58 6.33 -7.25
C ASN A 90 -3.15 7.07 -5.98
N THR A 91 -3.88 6.93 -4.88
CA THR A 91 -3.58 7.66 -3.64
C THR A 91 -3.13 6.69 -2.57
N VAL A 92 -1.94 6.96 -2.02
CA VAL A 92 -1.40 6.33 -0.83
C VAL A 92 -1.58 7.31 0.32
N VAL A 93 -1.97 6.85 1.50
CA VAL A 93 -2.05 7.66 2.73
C VAL A 93 -1.35 6.94 3.86
N TRP A 94 -0.77 7.67 4.81
CA TRP A 94 -0.05 7.13 5.96
C TRP A 94 -0.15 8.09 7.14
N GLN A 95 0.19 7.62 8.34
CA GLN A 95 0.41 8.48 9.49
C GLN A 95 1.89 8.87 9.59
N ASP A 96 2.16 10.09 9.99
CA ASP A 96 3.48 10.73 9.84
C ASP A 96 3.81 11.57 11.07
N ASN A 97 5.00 11.39 11.66
CA ASN A 97 5.38 12.13 12.88
C ASN A 97 6.27 13.37 12.65
N ARG A 98 6.41 13.84 11.40
CA ARG A 98 7.33 14.94 11.06
C ARG A 98 7.11 16.24 11.83
N ASN A 99 5.90 16.44 12.37
CA ASN A 99 5.50 17.65 13.09
C ASN A 99 5.56 17.52 14.62
N GLY A 100 6.05 16.39 15.15
CA GLY A 100 6.17 16.12 16.59
C GLY A 100 4.94 15.46 17.23
N ASN A 101 3.89 15.25 16.45
CA ASN A 101 2.69 14.44 16.69
C ASN A 101 2.41 13.65 15.40
N TYR A 102 1.63 12.56 15.47
CA TYR A 102 1.19 11.90 14.24
C TYR A 102 0.12 12.73 13.53
N ASP A 103 0.35 12.97 12.24
CA ASP A 103 -0.55 13.61 11.28
C ASP A 103 -0.88 12.63 10.15
N ILE A 104 -1.87 12.93 9.30
CA ILE A 104 -2.15 12.10 8.11
C ILE A 104 -1.70 12.84 6.85
N TYR A 105 -0.87 12.15 6.06
CA TYR A 105 -0.41 12.62 4.75
C TYR A 105 -0.88 11.69 3.65
N GLY A 106 -0.85 12.19 2.42
CA GLY A 106 -1.14 11.44 1.22
C GLY A 106 -0.12 11.70 0.12
N TYR A 107 0.01 10.73 -0.76
CA TYR A 107 0.85 10.79 -1.96
C TYR A 107 0.02 10.39 -3.17
N ASN A 108 0.12 11.17 -4.23
CA ASN A 108 -0.49 10.85 -5.50
C ASN A 108 0.52 10.15 -6.40
N LEU A 109 0.32 8.86 -6.68
CA LEU A 109 1.20 8.03 -7.53
C LEU A 109 1.29 8.52 -8.98
N VAL A 110 0.33 9.33 -9.44
CA VAL A 110 0.34 9.93 -10.78
C VAL A 110 1.13 11.24 -10.78
N THR A 111 0.82 12.17 -9.88
CA THR A 111 1.50 13.47 -9.86
C THR A 111 2.84 13.45 -9.13
N GLN A 112 3.09 12.41 -8.34
CA GLN A 112 4.22 12.26 -7.42
C GLN A 112 4.32 13.36 -6.38
N GLU A 113 3.16 13.92 -6.04
CA GLU A 113 3.05 14.98 -5.06
C GLU A 113 2.54 14.40 -3.75
N GLU A 114 3.27 14.71 -2.70
CA GLU A 114 2.83 14.58 -1.33
C GLU A 114 1.94 15.77 -0.95
N PHE A 115 0.90 15.52 -0.15
CA PHE A 115 0.01 16.54 0.38
C PHE A 115 -0.50 16.16 1.77
N PRO A 116 -0.71 17.13 2.67
CA PRO A 116 -1.33 16.85 3.96
C PRO A 116 -2.82 16.54 3.81
N ILE A 117 -3.31 15.54 4.54
CA ILE A 117 -4.74 15.30 4.75
C ILE A 117 -5.22 16.08 5.97
N THR A 118 -4.48 15.99 7.08
CA THR A 118 -4.69 16.76 8.31
C THR A 118 -3.37 16.95 9.03
N THR A 119 -3.17 18.12 9.63
CA THR A 119 -2.00 18.47 10.45
C THR A 119 -2.42 19.12 11.78
N ASN A 120 -3.43 18.52 12.43
CA ASN A 120 -3.93 19.05 13.68
C ASN A 120 -2.92 18.77 14.79
N GLY A 121 -2.70 19.70 15.72
CA GLY A 121 -1.67 19.56 16.78
C GLY A 121 -1.94 18.51 17.86
N SER A 122 -2.81 17.53 17.58
CA SER A 122 -3.12 16.36 18.41
C SER A 122 -2.68 15.08 17.64
N GLU A 123 -3.01 13.88 18.08
CA GLU A 123 -2.62 12.63 17.41
C GLU A 123 -3.67 12.20 16.38
N GLN A 124 -3.24 12.01 15.13
CA GLN A 124 -4.02 11.40 14.05
C GLN A 124 -3.37 10.11 13.58
N ARG A 125 -4.11 9.01 13.59
CA ARG A 125 -3.55 7.67 13.38
C ARG A 125 -4.43 6.78 12.52
N SER A 126 -3.86 5.66 12.09
CA SER A 126 -4.57 4.55 11.43
C SER A 126 -5.48 5.01 10.28
N PRO A 127 -4.92 5.64 9.23
CA PRO A 127 -5.72 6.10 8.10
C PRO A 127 -6.22 4.92 7.25
N ALA A 128 -7.42 5.06 6.71
CA ALA A 128 -7.97 4.20 5.67
C ALA A 128 -8.55 5.04 4.53
N ILE A 129 -8.57 4.50 3.31
CA ILE A 129 -8.98 5.25 2.11
C ILE A 129 -9.90 4.44 1.19
N TYR A 130 -10.96 5.09 0.70
CA TYR A 130 -11.77 4.59 -0.41
C TYR A 130 -12.14 5.72 -1.36
N GLY A 131 -11.77 5.57 -2.63
CA GLY A 131 -11.96 6.60 -3.64
C GLY A 131 -11.26 7.90 -3.24
N ASN A 132 -12.05 8.93 -2.94
CA ASN A 132 -11.54 10.24 -2.53
C ASN A 132 -11.78 10.55 -1.04
N THR A 133 -12.17 9.55 -0.25
CA THR A 133 -12.46 9.73 1.17
C THR A 133 -11.39 9.02 1.98
N VAL A 134 -10.71 9.78 2.83
CA VAL A 134 -9.77 9.29 3.84
C VAL A 134 -10.46 9.36 5.19
N VAL A 135 -10.33 8.33 6.02
CA VAL A 135 -10.80 8.31 7.41
C VAL A 135 -9.66 7.95 8.34
N TRP A 136 -9.68 8.46 9.56
CA TRP A 136 -8.62 8.23 10.56
C TRP A 136 -9.19 8.38 11.97
N GLN A 137 -8.45 7.92 12.98
CA GLN A 137 -8.75 8.18 14.39
C GLN A 137 -7.99 9.41 14.87
N ASP A 138 -8.63 10.24 15.69
CA ASP A 138 -8.16 11.58 16.04
C ASP A 138 -8.47 11.92 17.50
N ASP A 139 -7.46 12.25 18.30
CA ASP A 139 -7.64 12.54 19.74
C ASP A 139 -7.82 14.03 20.08
N ARG A 140 -8.05 14.90 19.09
CA ARG A 140 -8.19 16.36 19.28
C ARG A 140 -9.32 16.80 20.23
N ASN A 141 -10.19 15.88 20.64
CA ASN A 141 -11.32 16.13 21.56
C ASN A 141 -11.11 15.53 22.96
N GLY A 142 -9.91 14.99 23.26
CA GLY A 142 -9.59 14.36 24.55
C GLY A 142 -9.95 12.87 24.63
N ASN A 143 -10.55 12.32 23.58
CA ASN A 143 -10.77 10.91 23.29
C ASN A 143 -10.54 10.71 21.78
N TYR A 144 -10.19 9.50 21.37
CA TYR A 144 -10.12 9.19 19.94
C TYR A 144 -11.52 9.15 19.35
N ASP A 145 -11.75 9.99 18.35
CA ASP A 145 -12.93 9.98 17.49
C ASP A 145 -12.53 9.61 16.06
N ILE A 146 -13.47 9.12 15.26
CA ILE A 146 -13.26 8.92 13.83
C ILE A 146 -13.55 10.22 13.09
N TYR A 147 -12.62 10.63 12.25
CA TYR A 147 -12.76 11.75 11.32
C TYR A 147 -12.70 11.24 9.88
N GLY A 148 -13.22 12.05 8.96
CA GLY A 148 -13.14 11.79 7.53
C GLY A 148 -12.89 13.06 6.73
N TYR A 149 -12.09 12.94 5.67
CA TYR A 149 -11.79 14.01 4.72
C TYR A 149 -12.12 13.57 3.31
N ASN A 150 -12.87 14.40 2.59
CA ASN A 150 -13.16 14.17 1.19
C ASN A 150 -12.29 15.07 0.31
N MET A 151 -11.31 14.48 -0.38
CA MET A 151 -10.31 15.17 -1.21
C MET A 151 -10.90 15.88 -2.46
N LEU A 152 -12.11 15.52 -2.90
CA LEU A 152 -12.76 16.22 -4.02
C LEU A 152 -13.44 17.51 -3.58
N THR A 153 -13.97 17.53 -2.37
CA THR A 153 -14.76 18.65 -1.83
C THR A 153 -13.97 19.49 -0.83
N ASN A 154 -12.79 19.01 -0.43
CA ASN A 154 -11.97 19.56 0.65
C ASN A 154 -12.76 19.74 1.94
N GLN A 155 -13.60 18.76 2.28
CA GLN A 155 -14.43 18.78 3.49
C GLN A 155 -13.95 17.75 4.48
N GLU A 156 -13.56 18.21 5.66
CA GLU A 156 -13.35 17.40 6.85
C GLU A 156 -14.66 17.32 7.66
N VAL A 157 -14.94 16.13 8.22
CA VAL A 157 -16.08 15.88 9.09
C VAL A 157 -15.68 14.96 10.24
N ARG A 158 -16.10 15.32 11.46
CA ARG A 158 -16.09 14.42 12.61
C ARG A 158 -17.23 13.42 12.45
N ILE A 159 -16.92 12.12 12.40
CA ILE A 159 -17.87 11.04 12.16
C ILE A 159 -18.50 10.58 13.48
N THR A 160 -17.70 10.43 14.54
CA THR A 160 -18.17 9.96 15.86
C THR A 160 -18.12 11.08 16.90
N THR A 161 -19.02 11.05 17.88
CA THR A 161 -19.09 12.05 18.97
C THR A 161 -19.29 11.43 20.35
N ASP A 162 -19.09 10.11 20.49
CA ASP A 162 -19.19 9.45 21.79
C ASP A 162 -17.99 9.85 22.65
N PRO A 163 -18.14 10.04 23.98
CA PRO A 163 -17.03 10.45 24.85
C PRO A 163 -15.95 9.37 25.06
N ASN A 164 -16.20 8.12 24.66
CA ASN A 164 -15.19 7.06 24.75
C ASN A 164 -14.36 6.98 23.46
N ASN A 165 -13.38 6.08 23.41
CA ASN A 165 -12.51 5.98 22.25
C ASN A 165 -13.13 5.19 21.10
N GLN A 166 -12.85 5.62 19.88
CA GLN A 166 -13.10 4.90 18.64
C GLN A 166 -11.79 4.73 17.87
N TYR A 167 -11.52 3.51 17.40
CA TYR A 167 -10.23 3.12 16.85
C TYR A 167 -10.38 2.41 15.50
N THR A 168 -9.26 2.34 14.78
CA THR A 168 -9.04 1.47 13.61
C THR A 168 -10.19 1.53 12.59
N PRO A 169 -10.47 2.70 12.01
CA PRO A 169 -11.53 2.84 11.03
C PRO A 169 -11.19 2.13 9.71
N ALA A 170 -12.18 1.52 9.08
CA ALA A 170 -12.12 1.04 7.70
C ALA A 170 -13.27 1.63 6.87
N ILE A 171 -13.10 1.71 5.55
CA ILE A 171 -14.06 2.37 4.66
C ILE A 171 -14.27 1.62 3.35
N TYR A 172 -15.53 1.45 2.96
CA TYR A 172 -15.91 1.01 1.61
C TYR A 172 -17.11 1.81 1.11
N GLY A 173 -16.99 2.43 -0.06
CA GLY A 173 -18.06 3.23 -0.63
C GLY A 173 -18.40 4.41 0.27
N ASN A 174 -19.61 4.38 0.82
CA ASN A 174 -20.14 5.42 1.72
C ASN A 174 -20.32 4.91 3.16
N ILE A 175 -19.68 3.80 3.53
CA ILE A 175 -19.79 3.17 4.84
C ILE A 175 -18.42 3.17 5.49
N VAL A 176 -18.36 3.71 6.70
CA VAL A 176 -17.19 3.68 7.58
C VAL A 176 -17.52 2.74 8.73
N VAL A 177 -16.61 1.87 9.12
CA VAL A 177 -16.73 0.99 10.30
C VAL A 177 -15.54 1.18 11.22
N TRP A 178 -15.71 0.96 12.52
CA TRP A 178 -14.66 1.17 13.51
C TRP A 178 -14.90 0.34 14.76
N ASN A 179 -13.85 0.23 15.58
CA ASN A 179 -13.92 -0.35 16.91
C ASN A 179 -14.32 0.71 17.94
N ASP A 180 -15.33 0.44 18.77
CA ASP A 180 -15.99 1.44 19.61
C ASP A 180 -16.05 1.02 21.09
N TYR A 181 -15.47 1.83 21.97
CA TYR A 181 -15.39 1.54 23.42
C TYR A 181 -16.54 2.12 24.25
N ARG A 182 -17.63 2.59 23.64
CA ARG A 182 -18.73 3.24 24.37
C ARG A 182 -19.43 2.36 25.41
N ASN A 183 -19.33 1.04 25.27
CA ASN A 183 -19.97 0.07 26.16
C ASN A 183 -19.00 -0.57 27.17
N GLY A 184 -17.73 -0.12 27.21
CA GLY A 184 -16.71 -0.60 28.15
C GLY A 184 -15.87 -1.77 27.65
N ASN A 185 -16.23 -2.36 26.51
CA ASN A 185 -15.49 -3.32 25.69
C ASN A 185 -15.41 -2.75 24.26
N GLY A 186 -14.49 -3.26 23.44
CA GLY A 186 -14.45 -2.92 22.03
C GLY A 186 -15.58 -3.57 21.25
N ASP A 187 -16.57 -2.79 20.79
CA ASP A 187 -17.64 -3.21 19.88
C ASP A 187 -17.31 -2.84 18.42
N VAL A 188 -18.14 -3.26 17.45
CA VAL A 188 -18.06 -2.76 16.06
C VAL A 188 -19.29 -1.91 15.72
N TYR A 189 -19.05 -0.70 15.24
CA TYR A 189 -20.09 0.23 14.76
C TYR A 189 -19.81 0.66 13.32
N GLY A 190 -20.83 1.19 12.66
CA GLY A 190 -20.75 1.72 11.32
C GLY A 190 -21.46 3.07 11.15
N TYR A 191 -21.08 3.80 10.12
CA TYR A 191 -21.64 5.10 9.76
C TYR A 191 -21.88 5.19 8.25
N HIS A 192 -23.07 5.61 7.87
CA HIS A 192 -23.37 5.98 6.50
C HIS A 192 -23.04 7.44 6.24
N LEU A 193 -22.00 7.71 5.45
CA LEU A 193 -21.53 9.07 5.11
C LEU A 193 -22.60 9.93 4.43
N ILE A 194 -23.45 9.32 3.59
CA ILE A 194 -24.50 10.03 2.84
C ILE A 194 -25.69 10.37 3.75
N THR A 195 -26.20 9.40 4.51
CA THR A 195 -27.40 9.60 5.34
C THR A 195 -27.07 10.21 6.70
N LYS A 196 -25.78 10.29 7.04
CA LYS A 196 -25.25 10.77 8.30
C LYS A 196 -25.80 10.01 9.50
N LYS A 197 -25.89 8.69 9.36
CA LYS A 197 -26.46 7.80 10.37
C LYS A 197 -25.45 6.77 10.81
N GLU A 198 -25.23 6.75 12.12
CA GLU A 198 -24.55 5.68 12.83
C GLU A 198 -25.49 4.49 13.05
N PHE A 199 -24.93 3.28 13.04
CA PHE A 199 -25.62 2.03 13.36
C PHE A 199 -24.65 1.04 14.03
N PRO A 200 -25.11 0.22 14.98
CA PRO A 200 -24.29 -0.84 15.56
C PRO A 200 -24.17 -2.03 14.59
N ILE A 201 -23.02 -2.70 14.59
CA ILE A 201 -22.80 -3.95 13.85
C ILE A 201 -22.84 -5.13 14.82
N THR A 202 -22.04 -5.08 15.89
CA THR A 202 -22.12 -6.05 16.98
C THR A 202 -21.92 -5.36 18.32
N LYS A 203 -22.48 -5.96 19.37
CA LYS A 203 -22.37 -5.51 20.78
C LYS A 203 -22.15 -6.70 21.70
N ASP A 204 -21.43 -7.69 21.19
CA ASP A 204 -21.14 -8.89 21.95
C ASP A 204 -20.27 -8.49 23.16
N PRO A 205 -20.54 -8.98 24.38
CA PRO A 205 -19.81 -8.54 25.58
C PRO A 205 -18.29 -8.78 25.57
N SER A 206 -17.78 -9.57 24.64
CA SER A 206 -16.34 -9.76 24.44
C SER A 206 -15.69 -8.62 23.66
N GLU A 207 -14.38 -8.68 23.49
CA GLU A 207 -13.63 -7.70 22.68
C GLU A 207 -13.75 -8.02 21.18
N GLN A 208 -13.98 -6.99 20.36
CA GLN A 208 -13.89 -7.03 18.91
C GLN A 208 -12.84 -6.04 18.40
N TRP A 209 -12.03 -6.45 17.43
CA TRP A 209 -10.87 -5.70 16.94
C TRP A 209 -10.75 -5.74 15.42
N TYR A 210 -10.05 -4.74 14.86
CA TYR A 210 -9.68 -4.63 13.45
C TYR A 210 -10.84 -4.89 12.46
N PRO A 211 -11.91 -4.07 12.50
CA PRO A 211 -13.00 -4.23 11.56
C PRO A 211 -12.55 -3.83 10.15
N GLU A 212 -12.85 -4.69 9.18
CA GLU A 212 -12.63 -4.46 7.75
C GLU A 212 -13.95 -4.55 6.98
N ILE A 213 -14.04 -3.87 5.83
CA ILE A 213 -15.29 -3.82 5.05
C ILE A 213 -15.06 -3.97 3.54
N TYR A 214 -15.85 -4.84 2.92
CA TYR A 214 -15.99 -4.91 1.47
C TYR A 214 -17.46 -5.03 1.07
N LYS A 215 -17.96 -4.03 0.33
CA LYS A 215 -19.39 -3.91 -0.03
C LYS A 215 -20.30 -3.98 1.20
N ASN A 216 -21.07 -5.06 1.33
CA ASN A 216 -22.01 -5.27 2.42
C ASN A 216 -21.42 -6.14 3.53
N THR A 217 -20.21 -6.67 3.37
CA THR A 217 -19.62 -7.57 4.34
C THR A 217 -18.65 -6.80 5.21
N VAL A 218 -18.93 -6.74 6.51
CA VAL A 218 -18.00 -6.29 7.54
C VAL A 218 -17.44 -7.52 8.21
N ILE A 219 -16.14 -7.59 8.45
CA ILE A 219 -15.50 -8.65 9.20
C ILE A 219 -14.63 -8.09 10.31
N TRP A 220 -14.41 -8.84 11.37
CA TRP A 220 -13.58 -8.41 12.50
C TRP A 220 -13.02 -9.61 13.24
N GLN A 221 -11.99 -9.36 14.04
CA GLN A 221 -11.48 -10.29 15.03
C GLN A 221 -12.35 -10.24 16.29
N ASP A 222 -12.75 -11.40 16.80
CA ASP A 222 -13.73 -11.53 17.88
C ASP A 222 -13.26 -12.50 18.98
N TRP A 223 -13.27 -12.02 20.24
CA TRP A 223 -12.82 -12.77 21.41
C TRP A 223 -13.97 -13.47 22.17
N ARG A 224 -15.17 -13.58 21.59
CA ARG A 224 -16.32 -14.25 22.25
C ARG A 224 -16.12 -15.73 22.54
N ASN A 225 -15.21 -16.37 21.79
CA ASN A 225 -14.88 -17.78 21.98
C ASN A 225 -13.60 -17.98 22.80
N ASP A 226 -13.08 -16.92 23.45
CA ASP A 226 -11.91 -17.05 24.31
C ASP A 226 -12.27 -17.79 25.61
N VAL A 227 -11.98 -19.09 25.60
CA VAL A 227 -12.01 -19.91 26.81
C VAL A 227 -10.66 -19.70 27.50
N CYS A 228 -10.70 -19.18 28.73
CA CYS A 228 -9.51 -18.70 29.42
C CYS A 228 -8.29 -19.62 29.25
N CYS A 229 -7.18 -19.00 28.86
CA CYS A 229 -5.87 -19.59 28.60
C CYS A 229 -5.66 -20.23 27.21
N LEU A 230 -6.59 -20.09 26.26
CA LEU A 230 -6.41 -20.60 24.90
C LEU A 230 -6.10 -19.53 23.84
N ASP A 231 -6.14 -18.24 24.20
CA ASP A 231 -5.96 -17.10 23.27
C ASP A 231 -6.80 -17.30 22.00
N ASN A 232 -8.10 -17.56 22.17
CA ASN A 232 -8.96 -18.06 21.10
C ASN A 232 -9.85 -16.96 20.53
N ALA A 233 -9.26 -16.15 19.64
CA ALA A 233 -9.98 -15.16 18.86
C ALA A 233 -10.34 -15.73 17.49
N ASP A 234 -11.57 -15.55 17.04
CA ASP A 234 -12.08 -15.99 15.75
C ASP A 234 -12.35 -14.79 14.83
N VAL A 235 -12.45 -15.03 13.52
CA VAL A 235 -12.98 -14.03 12.57
C VAL A 235 -14.49 -14.19 12.46
N TYR A 236 -15.22 -13.10 12.71
CA TYR A 236 -16.66 -12.99 12.51
C TYR A 236 -16.97 -12.03 11.37
N GLY A 237 -18.19 -12.11 10.86
CA GLY A 237 -18.69 -11.24 9.81
C GLY A 237 -20.14 -10.83 10.01
N TYR A 238 -20.51 -9.72 9.36
CA TYR A 238 -21.86 -9.18 9.32
C TYR A 238 -22.20 -8.77 7.90
N ASP A 239 -23.33 -9.26 7.41
CA ASP A 239 -23.90 -8.81 6.13
C ASP A 239 -24.87 -7.66 6.39
N LEU A 240 -24.49 -6.46 5.95
CA LEU A 240 -25.23 -5.22 6.07
C LEU A 240 -26.57 -5.23 5.31
N ALA A 241 -26.70 -6.03 4.24
CA ALA A 241 -27.92 -6.10 3.44
C ALA A 241 -28.97 -7.00 4.09
N THR A 242 -28.56 -8.10 4.71
CA THR A 242 -29.46 -9.04 5.41
C THR A 242 -29.56 -8.76 6.90
N SER A 243 -28.67 -7.91 7.45
CA SER A 243 -28.53 -7.65 8.88
C SER A 243 -28.23 -8.91 9.69
N THR A 244 -27.38 -9.79 9.14
CA THR A 244 -27.05 -11.08 9.75
C THR A 244 -25.58 -11.18 10.10
N GLU A 245 -25.30 -11.52 11.35
CA GLU A 245 -23.99 -11.92 11.81
C GLU A 245 -23.72 -13.41 11.50
N PHE A 246 -22.49 -13.75 11.16
CA PHE A 246 -22.03 -15.10 10.87
C PHE A 246 -20.57 -15.29 11.30
N GLN A 247 -20.20 -16.52 11.62
CA GLN A 247 -18.84 -16.88 12.00
C GLN A 247 -18.05 -17.35 10.76
N ILE A 248 -16.84 -16.82 10.56
CA ILE A 248 -15.95 -17.20 9.43
C ILE A 248 -14.98 -18.29 9.86
N THR A 249 -14.36 -18.14 11.03
CA THR A 249 -13.47 -19.15 11.61
C THR A 249 -14.04 -19.68 12.91
N SER A 250 -13.77 -20.96 13.20
CA SER A 250 -14.12 -21.61 14.46
C SER A 250 -12.99 -22.55 14.89
N TYR A 251 -11.75 -22.16 14.59
CA TYR A 251 -10.59 -23.04 14.74
C TYR A 251 -9.95 -22.81 16.11
N PRO A 252 -9.21 -23.79 16.65
CA PRO A 252 -8.43 -23.56 17.85
C PRO A 252 -7.25 -22.64 17.55
N GLY A 253 -7.14 -21.54 18.27
CA GLY A 253 -6.01 -20.62 18.22
C GLY A 253 -6.45 -19.18 18.01
N ARG A 254 -5.46 -18.31 17.86
CA ARG A 254 -5.69 -16.88 17.68
C ARG A 254 -5.74 -16.56 16.19
N GLU A 255 -6.93 -16.26 15.67
CA GLU A 255 -7.15 -15.73 14.33
C GLU A 255 -7.21 -14.20 14.34
N ASP A 256 -6.18 -13.55 13.80
CA ASP A 256 -5.97 -12.10 13.90
C ASP A 256 -5.90 -11.38 12.55
N VAL A 257 -6.09 -10.05 12.61
CA VAL A 257 -5.87 -9.09 11.52
C VAL A 257 -6.53 -9.54 10.21
N PRO A 258 -7.86 -9.70 10.21
CA PRO A 258 -8.55 -10.15 9.02
C PRO A 258 -8.52 -9.08 7.94
N ALA A 259 -8.43 -9.49 6.68
CA ALA A 259 -8.55 -8.64 5.50
C ALA A 259 -9.53 -9.25 4.50
N ILE A 260 -10.30 -8.41 3.79
CA ILE A 260 -11.35 -8.86 2.87
C ILE A 260 -11.30 -8.16 1.52
N TYR A 261 -11.43 -8.97 0.47
CA TYR A 261 -11.76 -8.46 -0.86
C TYR A 261 -12.62 -9.48 -1.59
N GLY A 262 -13.84 -9.08 -1.96
CA GLY A 262 -14.75 -10.00 -2.62
C GLY A 262 -15.23 -11.10 -1.68
N ASN A 263 -15.00 -12.34 -2.11
CA ASN A 263 -15.24 -13.56 -1.34
C ASN A 263 -14.00 -14.05 -0.59
N ILE A 264 -12.85 -13.39 -0.74
CA ILE A 264 -11.60 -13.80 -0.12
C ILE A 264 -11.47 -13.07 1.21
N VAL A 265 -11.35 -13.85 2.28
CA VAL A 265 -10.95 -13.39 3.61
C VAL A 265 -9.58 -13.96 3.90
N ALA A 266 -8.59 -13.12 4.18
CA ALA A 266 -7.27 -13.56 4.63
C ALA A 266 -7.08 -13.19 6.10
N TRP A 267 -6.39 -14.02 6.86
CA TRP A 267 -6.11 -13.77 8.28
C TRP A 267 -4.85 -14.50 8.72
N HIS A 268 -4.35 -14.11 9.88
CA HIS A 268 -3.24 -14.75 10.55
C HIS A 268 -3.74 -15.78 11.56
N SER A 269 -3.16 -16.99 11.60
CA SER A 269 -3.38 -17.94 12.70
C SER A 269 -2.07 -18.60 13.13
N GLY A 270 -1.67 -18.35 14.38
CA GLY A 270 -0.46 -18.90 15.00
C GLY A 270 0.83 -18.43 14.34
N SER A 271 1.36 -19.22 13.42
CA SER A 271 2.58 -18.88 12.66
C SER A 271 2.37 -18.88 11.15
N SER A 272 1.12 -18.81 10.70
CA SER A 272 0.80 -18.93 9.28
C SER A 272 -0.33 -18.03 8.87
N SER A 273 -0.27 -17.52 7.64
CA SER A 273 -1.38 -16.82 7.01
C SER A 273 -2.27 -17.82 6.27
N TYR A 274 -3.57 -17.57 6.29
CA TYR A 274 -4.58 -18.35 5.59
C TYR A 274 -5.45 -17.44 4.75
N PHE A 275 -6.06 -17.99 3.71
CA PHE A 275 -7.23 -17.39 3.12
C PHE A 275 -8.40 -18.38 3.05
N TYR A 276 -9.59 -17.81 3.02
CA TYR A 276 -10.87 -18.49 2.92
C TYR A 276 -11.64 -17.87 1.78
N ASP A 277 -12.09 -18.72 0.87
CA ASP A 277 -13.10 -18.35 -0.11
C ASP A 277 -14.47 -18.69 0.48
N HIS A 278 -15.24 -17.65 0.82
CA HIS A 278 -16.58 -17.80 1.40
C HIS A 278 -17.59 -18.46 0.45
N VAL A 279 -17.39 -18.37 -0.87
CA VAL A 279 -18.29 -18.98 -1.86
C VAL A 279 -18.04 -20.48 -1.96
N THR A 280 -16.77 -20.90 -1.94
CA THR A 280 -16.40 -22.32 -2.06
C THR A 280 -16.21 -23.00 -0.70
N SER A 281 -16.30 -22.25 0.40
CA SER A 281 -15.95 -22.66 1.76
C SER A 281 -14.58 -23.33 1.85
N THR A 282 -13.65 -22.93 0.97
CA THR A 282 -12.30 -23.51 0.88
C THR A 282 -11.33 -22.67 1.68
N ARG A 283 -10.66 -23.28 2.66
CA ARG A 283 -9.53 -22.70 3.38
C ARG A 283 -8.22 -23.19 2.77
N VAL A 284 -7.29 -22.28 2.56
CA VAL A 284 -5.94 -22.57 2.06
C VAL A 284 -4.93 -21.87 2.95
N GLN A 285 -3.89 -22.59 3.35
CA GLN A 285 -2.74 -22.01 4.02
C GLN A 285 -1.85 -21.32 2.97
N ILE A 286 -1.59 -20.03 3.16
CA ILE A 286 -0.75 -19.22 2.27
C ILE A 286 0.72 -19.53 2.51
N THR A 287 1.13 -19.49 3.77
CA THR A 287 2.54 -19.56 4.14
C THR A 287 2.97 -21.01 4.36
N ILE A 288 3.94 -21.46 3.58
CA ILE A 288 4.61 -22.76 3.78
C ILE A 288 5.62 -22.75 4.93
N THR A 289 5.97 -21.57 5.45
CA THR A 289 6.91 -21.35 6.56
C THR A 289 6.19 -20.78 7.77
N SER A 290 6.61 -21.20 8.97
CA SER A 290 6.14 -20.63 10.24
C SER A 290 6.78 -19.24 10.46
N SER A 291 6.00 -18.17 10.43
CA SER A 291 6.41 -16.78 10.69
C SER A 291 5.53 -16.15 11.77
N VAL A 292 6.03 -15.15 12.51
CA VAL A 292 5.44 -14.68 13.77
C VAL A 292 4.60 -13.40 13.63
N PHE A 293 4.65 -12.73 12.48
CA PHE A 293 3.96 -11.46 12.25
C PHE A 293 3.34 -11.46 10.86
N HIS A 294 2.02 -11.28 10.79
CA HIS A 294 1.30 -11.21 9.52
C HIS A 294 0.21 -10.14 9.60
N SER A 295 0.24 -9.24 8.62
CA SER A 295 -0.82 -8.28 8.31
C SER A 295 -1.18 -8.53 6.85
N PRO A 296 -2.01 -9.55 6.57
CA PRO A 296 -2.34 -9.87 5.21
C PRO A 296 -3.18 -8.74 4.61
N ALA A 297 -2.92 -8.38 3.36
CA ALA A 297 -3.82 -7.53 2.59
C ALA A 297 -4.22 -8.25 1.30
N VAL A 298 -5.45 -8.00 0.85
CA VAL A 298 -6.05 -8.74 -0.28
C VAL A 298 -6.59 -7.76 -1.30
N TYR A 299 -6.26 -8.00 -2.57
CA TYR A 299 -6.92 -7.34 -3.69
C TYR A 299 -7.09 -8.31 -4.85
N CYS A 300 -8.31 -8.44 -5.36
CA CYS A 300 -8.63 -9.34 -6.47
C CYS A 300 -8.21 -10.78 -6.14
N ASN A 301 -7.28 -11.39 -6.89
CA ASN A 301 -6.71 -12.70 -6.62
C ASN A 301 -5.27 -12.64 -6.08
N ILE A 302 -4.90 -11.57 -5.41
CA ILE A 302 -3.56 -11.41 -4.83
C ILE A 302 -3.70 -11.22 -3.32
N VAL A 303 -2.92 -11.99 -2.57
CA VAL A 303 -2.72 -11.76 -1.14
C VAL A 303 -1.27 -11.38 -0.94
N VAL A 304 -1.04 -10.37 -0.11
CA VAL A 304 0.29 -9.91 0.31
C VAL A 304 0.42 -10.04 1.82
N TRP A 305 1.60 -10.37 2.33
CA TRP A 305 1.83 -10.54 3.76
C TRP A 305 3.30 -10.29 4.13
N MET A 306 3.55 -10.11 5.42
CA MET A 306 4.88 -10.09 6.02
C MET A 306 5.36 -11.51 6.30
N ASP A 307 6.61 -11.83 5.97
CA ASP A 307 7.19 -13.16 6.15
C ASP A 307 8.58 -13.09 6.75
N TYR A 308 8.84 -13.85 7.83
CA TYR A 308 10.12 -13.84 8.56
C TYR A 308 11.08 -14.99 8.15
N ARG A 309 10.82 -15.68 7.03
CA ARG A 309 11.51 -16.93 6.69
C ARG A 309 13.02 -16.82 6.49
N ASN A 310 13.56 -15.64 6.23
CA ASN A 310 14.98 -15.37 6.00
C ASN A 310 15.68 -14.66 7.17
N GLY A 311 14.99 -14.42 8.29
CA GLY A 311 15.57 -13.85 9.51
C GLY A 311 15.34 -12.34 9.71
N ASN A 312 14.53 -11.73 8.84
CA ASN A 312 13.95 -10.38 8.94
C ASN A 312 12.54 -10.43 8.33
N SER A 313 11.65 -9.49 8.65
CA SER A 313 10.34 -9.42 8.00
C SER A 313 10.48 -8.85 6.59
N ASP A 314 10.13 -9.67 5.60
CA ASP A 314 10.05 -9.30 4.19
C ASP A 314 8.59 -9.25 3.72
N ILE A 315 8.32 -8.60 2.59
CA ILE A 315 6.99 -8.65 1.96
C ILE A 315 6.95 -9.73 0.89
N TYR A 316 5.98 -10.63 1.00
CA TYR A 316 5.69 -11.68 0.01
C TYR A 316 4.28 -11.52 -0.56
N ALA A 317 4.06 -12.11 -1.72
CA ALA A 317 2.77 -12.16 -2.37
C ALA A 317 2.47 -13.54 -2.96
N ALA A 318 1.19 -13.86 -3.07
CA ALA A 318 0.69 -15.05 -3.74
C ALA A 318 -0.41 -14.67 -4.72
N LEU A 319 -0.32 -15.26 -5.91
CA LEU A 319 -1.42 -15.26 -6.87
C LEU A 319 -2.32 -16.46 -6.58
N LEU A 320 -3.60 -16.19 -6.41
CA LEU A 320 -4.61 -17.20 -6.12
C LEU A 320 -5.32 -17.65 -7.40
N ASP A 321 -5.60 -18.94 -7.49
CA ASP A 321 -6.52 -19.52 -8.45
C ASP A 321 -7.94 -19.33 -7.93
N THR A 322 -8.52 -18.16 -8.20
CA THR A 322 -9.91 -17.85 -7.85
C THR A 322 -10.67 -17.41 -9.09
N ASN A 323 -11.91 -17.85 -9.20
CA ASN A 323 -12.80 -17.47 -10.30
C ASN A 323 -13.49 -16.11 -10.06
N PHE A 324 -13.14 -15.40 -8.98
CA PHE A 324 -13.83 -14.19 -8.55
C PHE A 324 -13.34 -12.94 -9.28
N CYS A 325 -12.03 -12.80 -9.38
CA CYS A 325 -11.38 -11.67 -10.04
C CYS A 325 -10.02 -12.15 -10.52
N THR A 326 -9.76 -12.08 -11.81
CA THR A 326 -8.41 -12.26 -12.34
C THR A 326 -7.84 -10.88 -12.63
N ARG A 327 -6.60 -10.61 -12.20
CA ARG A 327 -5.88 -9.45 -12.71
C ARG A 327 -5.94 -9.47 -14.24
N PRO A 328 -6.17 -8.33 -14.91
CA PRO A 328 -5.98 -8.26 -16.35
C PRO A 328 -4.56 -8.75 -16.68
N THR A 329 -4.46 -9.94 -17.29
CA THR A 329 -3.22 -10.43 -17.88
C THR A 329 -3.04 -9.64 -19.17
N SER A 330 -2.08 -8.72 -19.15
CA SER A 330 -1.67 -7.81 -20.24
C SER A 330 -2.42 -7.97 -21.57
N SER A 331 -3.67 -7.50 -21.64
CA SER A 331 -4.38 -7.18 -22.87
C SER A 331 -5.73 -6.61 -22.48
N VAL A 332 -6.04 -5.42 -22.99
CA VAL A 332 -7.30 -4.69 -22.76
C VAL A 332 -7.38 -3.96 -21.41
N TYR A 333 -6.45 -3.03 -21.18
CA TYR A 333 -6.77 -1.84 -20.40
C TYR A 333 -7.83 -1.04 -21.18
N HIS A 334 -9.06 -1.02 -20.67
CA HIS A 334 -9.97 0.06 -21.01
C HIS A 334 -9.34 1.34 -20.48
N SER A 335 -9.18 2.31 -21.37
CA SER A 335 -8.51 3.59 -21.15
C SER A 335 -9.03 4.32 -19.91
N VAL A 336 -8.38 4.10 -18.77
CA VAL A 336 -8.21 5.13 -17.76
C VAL A 336 -6.85 5.74 -18.07
N LYS A 337 -6.83 6.99 -18.55
CA LYS A 337 -5.59 7.70 -18.91
C LYS A 337 -4.65 7.70 -17.71
N SER A 338 -3.65 6.83 -17.72
CA SER A 338 -2.68 6.63 -16.64
C SER A 338 -1.27 6.85 -17.21
N MET A 339 -0.54 7.80 -16.62
CA MET A 339 0.87 8.22 -16.74
C MET A 339 1.59 8.31 -18.10
N GLU A 340 1.19 7.59 -19.14
CA GLU A 340 1.83 7.60 -20.46
C GLU A 340 1.99 9.03 -21.03
N PRO A 341 0.96 9.91 -21.02
CA PRO A 341 1.13 11.26 -21.55
C PRO A 341 2.13 12.09 -20.75
N LEU A 342 2.18 11.92 -19.43
CA LEU A 342 3.06 12.67 -18.53
C LEU A 342 4.49 12.18 -18.65
N ALA A 343 4.71 10.87 -18.58
CA ALA A 343 6.00 10.23 -18.83
C ALA A 343 6.58 10.66 -20.18
N LYS A 344 5.75 10.62 -21.24
CA LYS A 344 6.16 11.08 -22.57
C LYS A 344 6.54 12.57 -22.58
N THR A 345 5.81 13.40 -21.85
CA THR A 345 6.08 14.84 -21.75
C THR A 345 7.41 15.10 -21.05
N ASN A 346 7.64 14.44 -19.91
CA ASN A 346 8.89 14.61 -19.14
C ASN A 346 10.09 14.03 -19.89
N MET A 347 9.96 12.89 -20.57
CA MET A 347 11.03 12.36 -21.41
C MET A 347 11.36 13.28 -22.60
N LEU A 348 10.37 13.99 -23.16
CA LEU A 348 10.62 15.00 -24.18
C LEU A 348 11.38 16.19 -23.61
N LYS A 349 10.98 16.70 -22.43
CA LYS A 349 11.72 17.77 -21.74
C LYS A 349 13.17 17.35 -21.43
N ALA A 350 13.39 16.12 -20.95
CA ALA A 350 14.72 15.59 -20.70
C ALA A 350 15.58 15.55 -21.98
N LYS A 351 15.00 15.17 -23.12
CA LYS A 351 15.71 15.18 -24.43
C LYS A 351 16.04 16.58 -24.93
N GLU A 352 15.16 17.55 -24.67
CA GLU A 352 15.41 18.96 -24.99
C GLU A 352 16.60 19.47 -24.16
N LEU A 353 16.61 19.19 -22.86
CA LEU A 353 17.72 19.52 -21.97
C LEU A 353 19.02 18.79 -22.32
N GLN A 354 18.96 17.51 -22.71
CA GLN A 354 20.13 16.79 -23.24
C GLN A 354 20.75 17.52 -24.44
N SER A 355 19.90 17.99 -25.36
CA SER A 355 20.36 18.70 -26.55
C SER A 355 21.01 20.05 -26.19
N GLU A 356 20.44 20.77 -25.20
CA GLU A 356 21.04 22.01 -24.67
C GLU A 356 22.37 21.73 -23.97
N ALA A 357 22.42 20.73 -23.08
CA ALA A 357 23.61 20.33 -22.33
C ALA A 357 24.80 20.02 -23.25
N LEU A 358 24.58 19.24 -24.31
CA LEU A 358 25.63 18.89 -25.27
C LEU A 358 26.11 20.10 -26.09
N ASP A 359 25.21 21.02 -26.45
CA ASP A 359 25.58 22.26 -27.16
C ASP A 359 26.44 23.17 -26.26
N VAL A 360 26.03 23.39 -25.01
CA VAL A 360 26.77 24.20 -24.04
C VAL A 360 28.13 23.58 -23.72
N LEU A 361 28.20 22.26 -23.54
CA LEU A 361 29.46 21.55 -23.34
C LEU A 361 30.42 21.74 -24.52
N SER A 362 29.93 21.58 -25.76
CA SER A 362 30.73 21.80 -26.97
C SER A 362 31.29 23.22 -27.02
N GLN A 363 30.46 24.23 -26.72
CA GLN A 363 30.89 25.63 -26.71
C GLN A 363 31.94 25.92 -25.61
N ALA A 364 31.85 25.27 -24.45
CA ALA A 364 32.82 25.41 -23.37
C ALA A 364 34.17 24.79 -23.78
N GLN A 365 34.15 23.59 -24.34
CA GLN A 365 35.34 22.89 -24.82
C GLN A 365 36.03 23.65 -25.96
N GLU A 366 35.28 24.24 -26.90
CA GLU A 366 35.83 25.11 -27.96
C GLU A 366 36.55 26.34 -27.42
N LYS A 367 36.10 26.87 -26.27
CA LYS A 367 36.74 28.00 -25.57
C LYS A 367 37.94 27.57 -24.71
N GLY A 368 38.25 26.27 -24.65
CA GLY A 368 39.35 25.72 -23.84
C GLY A 368 39.06 25.75 -22.33
N ILE A 369 37.79 25.76 -21.95
CA ILE A 369 37.34 25.70 -20.56
C ILE A 369 37.44 24.24 -20.09
N ASP A 370 37.97 24.01 -18.88
CA ASP A 370 38.00 22.69 -18.26
C ASP A 370 36.61 22.33 -17.72
N THR A 371 36.03 21.23 -18.21
CA THR A 371 34.68 20.77 -17.89
C THR A 371 34.66 19.52 -17.02
N SER A 372 35.83 18.99 -16.66
CA SER A 372 35.98 17.70 -15.98
C SER A 372 35.22 17.60 -14.66
N CYS A 373 35.04 18.72 -13.97
CA CYS A 373 34.27 18.81 -12.72
C CYS A 373 32.76 18.54 -12.87
N CYS A 374 32.19 18.74 -14.07
CA CYS A 374 30.75 18.59 -14.33
C CYS A 374 30.40 17.33 -15.14
N GLU A 375 31.38 16.67 -15.77
CA GLU A 375 31.14 15.55 -16.71
C GLU A 375 30.42 14.35 -16.07
N GLY A 376 30.63 14.10 -14.78
CA GLY A 376 29.92 13.02 -14.06
C GLY A 376 28.41 13.23 -13.99
N LEU A 377 27.94 14.47 -13.87
CA LEU A 377 26.50 14.81 -13.84
C LEU A 377 25.84 14.56 -15.20
N LEU A 378 26.58 14.78 -16.29
CA LEU A 378 26.08 14.50 -17.63
C LEU A 378 25.91 12.99 -17.85
N GLU A 379 26.91 12.19 -17.44
CA GLU A 379 26.84 10.73 -17.55
C GLU A 379 25.64 10.16 -16.76
N GLU A 380 25.42 10.64 -15.54
CA GLU A 380 24.26 10.28 -14.72
C GLU A 380 22.94 10.67 -15.39
N ALA A 381 22.83 11.91 -15.91
CA ALA A 381 21.62 12.39 -16.58
C ALA A 381 21.26 11.56 -17.83
N GLU A 382 22.27 11.10 -18.59
CA GLU A 382 22.10 10.25 -19.76
C GLU A 382 21.66 8.83 -19.40
N GLU A 383 22.23 8.24 -18.34
CA GLU A 383 21.84 6.92 -17.84
C GLU A 383 20.39 6.92 -17.36
N LEU A 384 19.98 7.95 -16.61
CA LEU A 384 18.61 8.13 -16.14
C LEU A 384 17.64 8.29 -17.33
N LEU A 385 17.99 9.07 -18.35
CA LEU A 385 17.15 9.23 -19.55
C LEU A 385 16.99 7.92 -20.33
N LEU A 386 18.07 7.15 -20.46
CA LEU A 386 18.03 5.84 -21.11
C LEU A 386 17.11 4.90 -20.33
N THR A 387 17.25 4.89 -19.01
CA THR A 387 16.45 4.06 -18.10
C THR A 387 14.96 4.42 -18.21
N ALA A 388 14.63 5.72 -18.25
CA ALA A 388 13.27 6.20 -18.51
C ALA A 388 12.70 5.67 -19.84
N GLN A 389 13.51 5.66 -20.91
CA GLN A 389 13.10 5.15 -22.23
C GLN A 389 12.86 3.65 -22.24
N GLU A 390 13.68 2.88 -21.53
CA GLU A 390 13.49 1.43 -21.39
C GLU A 390 12.18 1.12 -20.66
N TYR A 391 11.92 1.79 -19.53
CA TYR A 391 10.68 1.64 -18.79
C TYR A 391 9.45 2.08 -19.60
N PHE A 392 9.54 3.17 -20.35
CA PHE A 392 8.45 3.65 -21.20
C PHE A 392 8.10 2.62 -22.27
N LYS A 393 9.12 2.03 -22.91
CA LYS A 393 8.94 0.96 -23.91
C LYS A 393 8.36 -0.32 -23.29
N GLY A 394 8.68 -0.59 -22.02
CA GLY A 394 8.13 -1.69 -21.24
C GLY A 394 6.70 -1.46 -20.71
N GLY A 395 6.13 -0.26 -20.90
CA GLY A 395 4.81 0.09 -20.40
C GLY A 395 4.78 0.51 -18.91
N ASN A 396 5.95 0.64 -18.26
CA ASN A 396 6.07 1.20 -16.91
C ASN A 396 6.11 2.73 -16.98
N TYR A 397 4.95 3.34 -17.21
CA TYR A 397 4.88 4.80 -17.36
C TYR A 397 5.14 5.55 -16.04
N ILE A 398 5.00 4.90 -14.88
CA ILE A 398 5.36 5.52 -13.59
C ILE A 398 6.88 5.61 -13.49
N ALA A 399 7.62 4.49 -13.55
CA ALA A 399 9.08 4.54 -13.49
C ALA A 399 9.67 5.35 -14.64
N ALA A 400 9.11 5.25 -15.85
CA ALA A 400 9.52 6.09 -16.97
C ALA A 400 9.40 7.58 -16.65
N ASN A 401 8.34 7.98 -15.94
CA ASN A 401 8.17 9.35 -15.48
C ASN A 401 9.18 9.72 -14.40
N ASN A 402 9.40 8.85 -13.39
CA ASN A 402 10.35 9.08 -12.30
C ASN A 402 11.76 9.32 -12.86
N TYR A 403 12.28 8.38 -13.64
CA TYR A 403 13.60 8.47 -14.24
C TYR A 403 13.72 9.64 -15.22
N ALA A 404 12.65 10.03 -15.91
CA ALA A 404 12.66 11.22 -16.76
C ALA A 404 12.79 12.51 -15.94
N ILE A 405 12.15 12.60 -14.77
CA ILE A 405 12.25 13.76 -13.87
C ILE A 405 13.63 13.81 -13.23
N GLU A 406 14.19 12.69 -12.76
CA GLU A 406 15.55 12.64 -12.23
C GLU A 406 16.57 13.04 -13.30
N SER A 407 16.40 12.55 -14.53
CA SER A 407 17.21 12.98 -15.67
C SER A 407 17.10 14.48 -15.94
N ILE A 408 15.89 15.06 -15.89
CA ILE A 408 15.68 16.51 -16.01
C ILE A 408 16.49 17.26 -14.95
N ARG A 409 16.41 16.84 -13.68
CA ARG A 409 17.12 17.48 -12.57
C ARG A 409 18.63 17.41 -12.77
N ALA A 410 19.16 16.24 -13.13
CA ALA A 410 20.58 16.06 -13.40
C ALA A 410 21.08 16.93 -14.57
N TYR A 411 20.29 17.07 -15.66
CA TYR A 411 20.64 18.01 -16.73
C TYR A 411 20.60 19.48 -16.28
N GLU A 412 19.61 19.87 -15.47
CA GLU A 412 19.51 21.23 -14.93
C GLU A 412 20.73 21.53 -14.02
N GLU A 413 21.13 20.60 -13.17
CA GLU A 413 22.33 20.70 -12.32
C GLU A 413 23.62 20.75 -13.13
N PHE A 414 23.75 19.94 -14.18
CA PHE A 414 24.88 20.00 -15.11
C PHE A 414 25.00 21.37 -15.80
N LEU A 415 23.87 21.92 -16.28
CA LEU A 415 23.83 23.24 -16.91
C LEU A 415 24.20 24.36 -15.93
N GLU A 416 23.79 24.25 -14.67
CA GLU A 416 24.20 25.19 -13.62
C GLU A 416 25.70 25.08 -13.31
N CYS A 417 26.23 23.86 -13.21
CA CYS A 417 27.66 23.60 -13.01
C CYS A 417 28.51 24.27 -14.11
N LEU A 418 28.11 24.12 -15.38
CA LEU A 418 28.78 24.77 -16.52
C LEU A 418 28.63 26.30 -16.54
N ARG A 419 27.55 26.87 -15.99
CA ARG A 419 27.33 28.32 -15.92
C ARG A 419 28.05 28.97 -14.74
N GLY A 420 28.24 28.23 -13.65
CA GLY A 420 28.85 28.69 -12.40
C GLY A 420 30.34 28.38 -12.26
N LEU A 421 31.03 28.06 -13.35
CA LEU A 421 32.42 27.58 -13.34
C LEU A 421 33.37 28.49 -12.56
N ASP A 422 33.67 28.04 -11.34
CA ASP A 422 34.95 28.16 -10.63
C ASP A 422 35.48 26.71 -10.49
N CYS A 423 35.84 26.13 -11.63
CA CYS A 423 36.77 25.01 -11.73
C CYS A 423 38.13 25.61 -12.12
#